data_AF-A0A5C8SZD6-F1
#
_entry.id   AF-A0A5C8SZD6-F1
#
_cell.length_a   1.000
_cell.length_b   1.000
_cell.length_c   1.000
_cell.angle_alpha   90.00
_cell.angle_beta   90.00
_cell.angle_gamma   90.00
#
_symmetry.space_group_name_H-M   'P 1'
#
loop_
_entity.id
_entity.type
_entity.pdbx_description
1 polymer ?
#
loop_
_entity_poly.entity_id
_entity_poly.type
_entity_poly.pdbx_seq_one_letter_code
_entity_poly.pdbx_strand_id
1 'polypeptide(L)'
;MRLVTTGALAAALAAGLAAMPASRLRAQDAAAPVTEAERIQRAIDERDRRADNLKRVQDALSASVGAKAQFEAEIASIGGDRAKLDAALLDAGRQSQATEDRMSRLEERLKTLSGSETAIRRSLDARRGVIAEILAALQRMGRRPPPAVLVNPEDVLAVIRTSMLLGAIVPEMRGEVDTLAADLAELVRLRGLIAADRQGLR
;
A
#
# COMPACT_ATOMS: atom_id res chain seq x y z
N MET A 1 -53.32 47.09 34.62
CA MET A 1 -52.26 46.53 35.50
C MET A 1 -51.03 47.43 35.36
N ARG A 2 -50.77 48.23 36.42
CA ARG A 2 -49.50 48.86 36.85
C ARG A 2 -48.81 49.87 35.90
N LEU A 3 -48.95 51.17 36.19
CA LEU A 3 -48.08 52.06 37.04
C LEU A 3 -46.95 52.67 36.18
N VAL A 4 -47.00 53.95 35.75
CA VAL A 4 -46.80 55.23 36.48
C VAL A 4 -45.47 55.31 37.24
N THR A 5 -44.61 56.27 36.84
CA THR A 5 -43.75 57.17 37.65
C THR A 5 -42.94 58.03 36.65
N THR A 6 -43.09 59.36 36.43
CA THR A 6 -43.08 60.60 37.23
C THR A 6 -41.76 60.97 37.90
N GLY A 7 -41.22 62.14 37.54
CA GLY A 7 -40.26 62.94 38.32
C GLY A 7 -39.32 63.75 37.42
N ALA A 8 -39.11 65.05 37.54
CA ALA A 8 -39.66 66.04 38.47
C ALA A 8 -39.41 67.45 37.89
N LEU A 9 -40.39 68.33 38.08
CA LEU A 9 -40.29 69.78 37.96
C LEU A 9 -39.40 70.34 39.09
N ALA A 10 -38.58 71.36 38.80
CA ALA A 10 -38.21 72.36 39.78
C ALA A 10 -38.01 73.72 39.09
N ALA A 11 -38.83 74.68 39.53
CA ALA A 11 -38.94 76.04 39.06
C ALA A 11 -37.92 76.96 39.75
N ALA A 12 -37.46 77.99 39.04
CA ALA A 12 -36.94 79.21 39.66
C ALA A 12 -37.36 80.42 38.81
N LEU A 13 -38.04 81.35 39.47
CA LEU A 13 -38.81 82.47 38.94
C LEU A 13 -38.27 83.75 39.58
N ALA A 14 -37.78 84.71 38.78
CA ALA A 14 -37.62 86.14 39.10
C ALA A 14 -37.05 86.85 37.85
N ALA A 15 -37.85 87.56 37.05
CA ALA A 15 -38.28 88.97 37.21
C ALA A 15 -37.27 89.99 36.64
N GLY A 16 -37.65 90.74 35.60
CA GLY A 16 -36.85 91.85 35.08
C GLY A 16 -37.25 92.42 33.71
N LEU A 17 -38.40 93.11 33.68
CA LEU A 17 -38.90 94.15 32.77
C LEU A 17 -38.12 94.59 31.51
N ALA A 18 -38.93 94.78 30.45
CA ALA A 18 -38.91 95.85 29.44
C ALA A 18 -37.91 95.76 28.27
N ALA A 19 -38.41 95.30 27.11
CA ALA A 19 -38.61 96.15 25.92
C ALA A 19 -39.03 95.29 24.71
N MET A 20 -40.29 95.43 24.27
CA MET A 20 -40.69 95.19 22.88
C MET A 20 -40.10 96.31 21.99
N PRO A 21 -40.00 96.18 20.65
CA PRO A 21 -40.65 95.19 19.79
C PRO A 21 -39.75 94.62 18.68
N ALA A 22 -40.36 93.76 17.86
CA ALA A 22 -40.21 93.65 16.41
C ALA A 22 -39.99 92.21 15.95
N SER A 23 -41.12 91.56 15.71
CA SER A 23 -41.36 90.59 14.66
C SER A 23 -40.30 90.63 13.55
N ARG A 24 -39.38 89.67 13.54
CA ARG A 24 -38.75 89.22 12.29
C ARG A 24 -39.37 87.88 11.94
N LEU A 25 -40.22 87.96 10.91
CA LEU A 25 -40.67 86.85 10.09
C LEU A 25 -39.52 85.88 9.86
N ARG A 26 -39.87 84.61 10.01
CA ARG A 26 -39.11 83.46 9.54
C ARG A 26 -38.89 83.62 8.03
N ALA A 27 -37.65 83.91 7.62
CA ALA A 27 -37.14 83.69 6.27
C ALA A 27 -36.07 82.60 6.42
N GLN A 28 -36.46 81.33 6.34
CA GLN A 28 -36.31 80.53 5.13
C GLN A 28 -34.84 80.55 4.68
N ASP A 29 -34.18 79.40 4.85
CA ASP A 29 -32.85 79.09 4.30
C ASP A 29 -32.73 79.59 2.86
N ALA A 30 -32.11 80.74 2.67
CA ALA A 30 -31.73 81.25 1.35
C ALA A 30 -30.26 80.89 1.15
N ALA A 31 -30.03 79.80 0.42
CA ALA A 31 -28.70 79.43 -0.06
C ALA A 31 -28.06 80.63 -0.79
N ALA A 32 -26.87 81.06 -0.34
CA ALA A 32 -26.09 82.08 -1.02
C ALA A 32 -25.80 81.68 -2.49
N PRO A 33 -25.71 82.65 -3.43
CA PRO A 33 -25.39 82.34 -4.82
C PRO A 33 -23.94 81.84 -4.93
N VAL A 34 -23.78 80.59 -5.36
CA VAL A 34 -22.47 79.96 -5.60
C VAL A 34 -21.75 80.72 -6.71
N THR A 35 -20.52 81.16 -6.45
CA THR A 35 -19.71 81.92 -7.40
C THR A 35 -19.26 81.04 -8.58
N GLU A 36 -18.97 81.65 -9.74
CA GLU A 36 -18.48 80.91 -10.93
C GLU A 36 -17.19 80.13 -10.64
N ALA A 37 -16.29 80.69 -9.84
CA ALA A 37 -15.04 80.04 -9.43
C ALA A 37 -15.29 78.77 -8.59
N GLU A 38 -16.27 78.79 -7.68
CA GLU A 38 -16.65 77.61 -6.89
C GLU A 38 -17.30 76.51 -7.75
N ARG A 39 -18.03 76.88 -8.81
CA ARG A 39 -18.60 75.90 -9.76
C ARG A 39 -17.52 75.20 -10.58
N ILE A 40 -16.52 75.94 -11.05
CA ILE A 40 -15.37 75.38 -11.77
C ILE A 40 -14.56 74.46 -10.86
N GLN A 41 -14.28 74.86 -9.62
CA GLN A 41 -13.53 74.03 -8.67
C GLN A 41 -14.25 72.73 -8.35
N ARG A 42 -15.58 72.77 -8.10
CA ARG A 42 -16.38 71.55 -7.88
C ARG A 42 -16.33 70.60 -9.07
N ALA A 43 -16.34 71.12 -10.30
CA ALA A 43 -16.24 70.30 -11.50
C ALA A 43 -14.86 69.64 -11.66
N ILE A 44 -13.78 70.34 -11.27
CA ILE A 44 -12.42 69.80 -11.25
C ILE A 44 -12.30 68.69 -10.19
N ASP A 45 -12.77 68.94 -8.97
CA ASP A 45 -12.74 67.96 -7.88
C ASP A 45 -13.56 66.70 -8.24
N GLU A 46 -14.70 66.87 -8.91
CA GLU A 46 -15.51 65.76 -9.39
C GLU A 46 -14.80 64.96 -10.49
N ARG A 47 -14.14 65.64 -11.45
CA ARG A 47 -13.32 64.98 -12.47
C ARG A 47 -12.18 64.19 -11.83
N ASP A 48 -11.49 64.75 -10.85
CA ASP A 48 -10.35 64.10 -10.20
C ASP A 48 -10.80 62.86 -9.40
N ARG A 49 -11.92 62.95 -8.68
CA ARG A 49 -12.53 61.78 -8.03
C ARG A 49 -12.92 60.69 -9.04
N ARG A 50 -13.46 61.07 -10.20
CA ARG A 50 -13.79 60.11 -11.28
C ARG A 50 -12.52 59.47 -11.84
N ALA A 51 -11.45 60.25 -12.05
CA ALA A 51 -10.16 59.72 -12.50
C ALA A 51 -9.57 58.71 -11.50
N ASP A 52 -9.61 59.02 -10.20
CA ASP A 52 -9.16 58.11 -9.14
C ASP A 52 -10.01 56.83 -9.06
N ASN A 53 -11.34 56.94 -9.23
CA ASN A 53 -12.23 55.79 -9.30
C ASN A 53 -11.91 54.89 -10.49
N LEU A 54 -11.70 55.47 -11.67
CA LEU A 54 -11.34 54.72 -12.87
C LEU A 54 -10.00 54.01 -12.68
N LYS A 55 -9.01 54.70 -12.11
CA LYS A 55 -7.70 54.10 -11.81
C LYS A 55 -7.85 52.91 -10.85
N ARG A 56 -8.60 53.06 -9.76
CA ARG A 56 -8.87 51.96 -8.81
C ARG A 56 -9.55 50.76 -9.48
N VAL A 57 -10.55 51.01 -10.33
CA VAL A 57 -11.22 49.94 -11.08
C VAL A 57 -10.27 49.26 -12.05
N GLN A 58 -9.41 50.03 -12.74
CA GLN A 58 -8.42 49.48 -13.66
C GLN A 58 -7.34 48.65 -12.95
N ASP A 59 -6.86 49.10 -11.79
CA ASP A 59 -5.91 48.35 -10.96
C ASP A 59 -6.55 47.06 -10.44
N ALA A 60 -7.80 47.12 -9.96
CA ALA A 60 -8.56 45.94 -9.51
C ALA A 60 -8.83 44.93 -10.65
N LEU A 61 -9.13 45.42 -11.85
CA LEU A 61 -9.30 44.58 -13.03
C LEU A 61 -7.98 43.90 -13.41
N SER A 62 -6.88 44.66 -13.42
CA SER A 62 -5.54 44.13 -13.73
C SER A 62 -5.11 43.06 -12.73
N ALA A 63 -5.36 43.28 -11.44
CA ALA A 63 -5.11 42.30 -10.39
C ALA A 63 -5.97 41.04 -10.56
N SER A 64 -7.25 41.19 -10.92
CA SER A 64 -8.17 40.08 -11.15
C SER A 64 -7.77 39.23 -12.37
N VAL A 65 -7.30 39.88 -13.46
CA VAL A 65 -6.77 39.20 -14.64
C VAL A 65 -5.50 38.42 -14.30
N GLY A 66 -4.59 39.01 -13.50
CA GLY A 66 -3.40 38.32 -13.02
C GLY A 66 -3.71 37.09 -12.17
N ALA A 67 -4.63 37.22 -11.21
CA ALA A 67 -5.08 36.09 -10.39
C ALA A 67 -5.75 34.98 -11.22
N LYS A 68 -6.58 35.36 -12.20
CA LYS A 68 -7.21 34.40 -13.12
C LYS A 68 -6.16 33.59 -13.90
N ALA A 69 -5.14 34.25 -14.45
CA ALA A 69 -4.07 33.58 -15.18
C ALA A 69 -3.27 32.63 -14.28
N GLN A 70 -3.03 33.00 -13.01
CA GLN A 70 -2.39 32.12 -12.03
C GLN A 70 -3.22 30.87 -11.76
N PHE A 71 -4.53 31.02 -11.51
CA PHE A 71 -5.41 29.87 -11.29
C PHE A 71 -5.52 28.96 -12.52
N GLU A 72 -5.57 29.51 -13.73
CA GLU A 72 -5.57 28.72 -14.97
C GLU A 72 -4.28 27.90 -15.10
N ALA A 73 -3.12 28.47 -14.76
CA ALA A 73 -1.85 27.76 -14.74
C ALA A 73 -1.81 26.65 -13.68
N GLU A 74 -2.34 26.92 -12.48
CA GLU A 74 -2.42 25.94 -11.40
C GLU A 74 -3.35 24.77 -11.76
N ILE A 75 -4.51 25.05 -12.35
CA ILE A 75 -5.44 24.02 -12.85
C ILE A 75 -4.76 23.16 -13.92
N ALA A 76 -4.02 23.76 -14.84
CA ALA A 76 -3.27 23.03 -15.86
C ALA A 76 -2.19 22.12 -15.24
N SER A 77 -1.47 22.62 -14.21
CA SER A 77 -0.48 21.82 -13.48
C SER A 77 -1.13 20.64 -12.75
N ILE A 78 -2.23 20.88 -12.03
CA ILE A 78 -3.00 19.85 -11.32
C ILE A 78 -3.51 18.79 -12.32
N GLY A 79 -3.98 19.21 -13.49
CA GLY A 79 -4.40 18.29 -14.56
C GLY A 79 -3.25 17.41 -15.05
N GLY A 80 -2.07 18.00 -15.25
CA GLY A 80 -0.85 17.27 -15.61
C GLY A 80 -0.39 16.28 -14.55
N ASP A 81 -0.45 16.68 -13.27
CA ASP A 81 -0.05 15.81 -12.16
C ASP A 81 -1.04 14.67 -11.94
N ARG A 82 -2.35 14.93 -12.10
CA ARG A 82 -3.36 13.88 -12.10
C ARG A 82 -3.09 12.84 -13.18
N ALA A 83 -2.78 13.26 -14.41
CA ALA A 83 -2.46 12.33 -15.49
C ALA A 83 -1.22 11.46 -15.18
N LYS A 84 -0.19 12.04 -14.54
CA LYS A 84 1.00 11.29 -14.09
C LYS A 84 0.66 10.30 -12.98
N LEU A 85 -0.15 10.71 -12.00
CA LEU A 85 -0.59 9.83 -10.91
C LEU A 85 -1.45 8.68 -11.43
N ASP A 86 -2.38 8.94 -12.35
CA ASP A 86 -3.20 7.91 -12.98
C ASP A 86 -2.32 6.89 -13.73
N ALA A 87 -1.30 7.36 -14.46
CA ALA A 87 -0.33 6.49 -15.12
C ALA A 87 0.48 5.65 -14.12
N ALA A 88 0.96 6.26 -13.03
CA ALA A 88 1.72 5.57 -11.98
C ALA A 88 0.86 4.52 -11.25
N LEU A 89 -0.41 4.81 -10.99
CA LEU A 89 -1.35 3.87 -10.37
C LEU A 89 -1.61 2.66 -11.28
N LEU A 90 -1.78 2.88 -12.58
CA LEU A 90 -1.93 1.80 -13.55
C LEU A 90 -0.68 0.94 -13.65
N ASP A 91 0.51 1.56 -13.66
CA ASP A 91 1.78 0.84 -13.73
C ASP A 91 2.03 0.02 -12.45
N ALA A 92 1.82 0.62 -11.28
CA ALA A 92 1.90 -0.09 -10.00
C ALA A 92 0.90 -1.26 -9.93
N GLY A 93 -0.32 -1.07 -10.43
CA GLY A 93 -1.32 -2.13 -10.52
C GLY A 93 -0.85 -3.31 -11.41
N ARG A 94 -0.27 -3.01 -12.58
CA ARG A 94 0.30 -4.03 -13.47
C ARG A 94 1.49 -4.75 -12.83
N GLN A 95 2.35 -4.02 -12.12
CA GLN A 95 3.49 -4.60 -11.43
C GLN A 95 3.05 -5.50 -10.26
N SER A 96 2.01 -5.12 -9.53
CA SER A 96 1.40 -5.95 -8.47
C SER A 96 0.89 -7.27 -9.06
N GLN A 97 0.05 -7.19 -10.10
CA GLN A 97 -0.51 -8.37 -10.76
C GLN A 97 0.59 -9.29 -11.31
N ALA A 98 1.61 -8.73 -11.98
CA ALA A 98 2.73 -9.51 -12.48
C ALA A 98 3.53 -10.20 -11.37
N THR A 99 3.62 -9.58 -10.19
CA THR A 99 4.29 -10.15 -9.01
C THR A 99 3.43 -11.26 -8.38
N GLU A 100 2.14 -11.03 -8.21
CA GLU A 100 1.17 -12.02 -7.72
C GLU A 100 1.14 -13.27 -8.61
N ASP A 101 1.17 -13.09 -9.94
CA ASP A 101 1.25 -14.18 -10.91
C ASP A 101 2.54 -15.00 -10.78
N ARG A 102 3.67 -14.32 -10.53
CA ARG A 102 4.96 -14.99 -10.29
C ARG A 102 4.95 -15.75 -8.98
N MET A 103 4.40 -15.17 -7.92
CA MET A 103 4.25 -15.81 -6.61
C MET A 103 3.37 -17.06 -6.71
N SER A 104 2.22 -16.95 -7.38
CA SER A 104 1.29 -18.08 -7.58
C SER A 104 1.95 -19.25 -8.31
N ARG A 105 2.70 -18.98 -9.39
CA ARG A 105 3.47 -20.02 -10.10
C ARG A 105 4.57 -20.64 -9.23
N LEU A 106 5.23 -19.84 -8.39
CA LEU A 106 6.28 -20.30 -7.49
C LEU A 106 5.70 -21.18 -6.37
N GLU A 107 4.53 -20.83 -5.84
CA GLU A 107 3.79 -21.63 -4.85
C GLU A 107 3.34 -22.98 -5.42
N GLU A 108 2.80 -22.99 -6.64
CA GLU A 108 2.39 -24.23 -7.32
C GLU A 108 3.59 -25.15 -7.57
N ARG A 109 4.72 -24.58 -8.03
CA ARG A 109 5.97 -25.32 -8.20
C ARG A 109 6.47 -25.88 -6.87
N LEU A 110 6.46 -25.08 -5.80
CA LEU A 110 6.88 -25.50 -4.46
C LEU A 110 5.99 -26.62 -3.91
N LYS A 111 4.67 -26.56 -4.15
CA LYS A 111 3.73 -27.63 -3.78
C LYS A 111 4.08 -28.94 -4.49
N THR A 112 4.39 -28.87 -5.78
CA THR A 112 4.77 -30.03 -6.59
C THR A 112 6.08 -30.64 -6.10
N LEU A 113 7.12 -29.82 -5.94
CA LEU A 113 8.43 -30.25 -5.44
C LEU A 113 8.33 -30.86 -4.02
N SER A 114 7.54 -30.26 -3.13
CA SER A 114 7.32 -30.78 -1.77
C SER A 114 6.57 -32.11 -1.78
N GLY A 115 5.64 -32.29 -2.73
CA GLY A 115 4.98 -33.57 -2.97
C GLY A 115 5.95 -34.66 -3.40
N SER A 116 6.82 -34.37 -4.38
CA SER A 116 7.88 -35.28 -4.83
C SER A 116 8.87 -35.61 -3.72
N GLU A 117 9.32 -34.61 -2.94
CA GLU A 117 10.21 -34.81 -1.79
C GLU A 117 9.59 -35.77 -0.77
N THR A 118 8.30 -35.60 -0.47
CA THR A 118 7.57 -36.45 0.47
C THR A 118 7.41 -37.88 -0.06
N ALA A 119 7.16 -38.04 -1.37
CA ALA A 119 7.07 -39.35 -2.00
C ALA A 119 8.41 -40.11 -1.92
N ILE A 120 9.52 -39.45 -2.26
CA ILE A 120 10.86 -40.05 -2.19
C ILE A 120 11.21 -40.42 -0.74
N ARG A 121 10.97 -39.53 0.23
CA ARG A 121 11.20 -39.85 1.65
C ARG A 121 10.45 -41.10 2.10
N ARG A 122 9.17 -41.24 1.72
CA ARG A 122 8.38 -42.44 2.05
C ARG A 122 8.96 -43.71 1.40
N SER A 123 9.41 -43.63 0.14
CA SER A 123 10.09 -44.74 -0.54
C SER A 123 11.36 -45.16 0.20
N LEU A 124 12.20 -44.18 0.58
CA LEU A 124 13.44 -44.42 1.32
C LEU A 124 13.19 -45.04 2.71
N ASP A 125 12.18 -44.56 3.44
CA ASP A 125 11.82 -45.09 4.76
C ASP A 125 11.31 -46.54 4.66
N ALA A 126 10.50 -46.86 3.65
CA ALA A 126 10.05 -48.23 3.40
C ALA A 126 11.22 -49.17 3.09
N ARG A 127 12.13 -48.74 2.20
CA ARG A 127 13.35 -49.51 1.85
C ARG A 127 14.28 -49.72 3.04
N ARG A 128 14.40 -48.72 3.93
CA ARG A 128 15.20 -48.84 5.16
C ARG A 128 14.70 -49.95 6.08
N GLY A 129 13.39 -50.13 6.19
CA GLY A 129 12.78 -51.24 6.93
C GLY A 129 13.16 -52.60 6.35
N VAL A 130 13.01 -52.75 5.04
CA VAL A 130 13.37 -54.00 4.32
C VAL A 130 14.86 -54.32 4.48
N ILE A 131 15.74 -53.33 4.34
CA ILE A 131 17.20 -53.53 4.52
C ILE A 131 17.51 -53.98 5.95
N ALA A 132 16.85 -53.41 6.96
CA ALA A 132 17.05 -53.81 8.35
C ALA A 132 16.64 -55.27 8.59
N GLU A 133 15.54 -55.72 7.99
CA GLU A 133 15.10 -57.12 8.06
C GLU A 133 16.08 -58.08 7.38
N ILE A 134 16.56 -57.72 6.18
CA ILE A 134 17.55 -58.54 5.46
C ILE A 134 18.86 -58.64 6.26
N LEU A 135 19.37 -57.51 6.78
CA LEU A 135 20.57 -57.50 7.61
C LEU A 135 20.40 -58.34 8.88
N ALA A 136 19.22 -58.27 9.52
CA ALA A 136 18.90 -59.10 10.67
C ALA A 136 18.88 -60.59 10.32
N ALA A 137 18.31 -60.97 9.17
CA ALA A 137 18.29 -62.34 8.68
C ALA A 137 19.71 -62.87 8.40
N LEU A 138 20.54 -62.08 7.70
CA LEU A 138 21.93 -62.42 7.38
C LEU A 138 22.78 -62.57 8.66
N GLN A 139 22.62 -61.66 9.62
CA GLN A 139 23.34 -61.73 10.89
C GLN A 139 22.91 -62.93 11.74
N ARG A 140 21.62 -63.31 11.70
CA ARG A 140 21.10 -64.49 12.41
C ARG A 140 21.63 -65.78 11.80
N MET A 141 21.78 -65.84 10.47
CA MET A 141 22.38 -66.95 9.74
C MET A 141 23.88 -67.08 10.02
N GLY A 142 24.63 -65.97 10.03
CA GLY A 142 26.06 -65.96 10.34
C GLY A 142 26.40 -66.33 11.79
N ARG A 143 25.47 -66.13 12.74
CA ARG A 143 25.64 -66.50 14.16
C ARG A 143 25.21 -67.93 14.52
N ARG A 144 24.55 -68.65 13.62
CA ARG A 144 24.15 -70.05 13.82
C ARG A 144 24.64 -70.89 12.63
N PRO A 145 25.96 -71.14 12.51
CA PRO A 145 26.42 -72.18 11.61
C PRO A 145 25.78 -73.51 12.03
N PRO A 146 25.26 -74.32 11.09
CA PRO A 146 24.68 -75.63 11.42
C PRO A 146 25.69 -76.43 12.25
N PRO A 147 25.26 -77.09 13.34
CA PRO A 147 26.17 -77.82 14.22
C PRO A 147 26.93 -78.85 13.39
N ALA A 148 28.25 -78.87 13.54
CA ALA A 148 29.13 -79.83 12.90
C ALA A 148 28.88 -81.23 13.48
N VAL A 149 27.80 -81.87 13.05
CA VAL A 149 27.49 -83.27 13.35
C VAL A 149 27.60 -83.99 12.01
N LEU A 150 28.73 -84.69 11.81
CA LEU A 150 29.00 -85.69 10.78
C LEU A 150 28.31 -85.43 9.42
N VAL A 151 28.98 -84.63 8.59
CA VAL A 151 28.49 -84.17 7.29
C VAL A 151 28.31 -85.35 6.32
N ASN A 152 27.10 -85.54 5.79
CA ASN A 152 26.83 -86.47 4.69
C ASN A 152 27.12 -85.77 3.33
N PRO A 153 27.41 -86.51 2.24
CA PRO A 153 27.66 -85.92 0.91
C PRO A 153 26.52 -85.00 0.41
N GLU A 154 25.29 -85.32 0.81
CA GLU A 154 24.08 -84.53 0.53
C GLU A 154 24.07 -83.13 1.19
N ASP A 155 24.68 -82.95 2.37
CA ASP A 155 24.75 -81.65 3.05
C ASP A 155 25.68 -80.66 2.31
N VAL A 156 26.72 -81.19 1.66
CA VAL A 156 27.65 -80.37 0.84
C VAL A 156 26.95 -79.84 -0.40
N LEU A 157 26.13 -80.66 -1.07
CA LEU A 157 25.31 -80.24 -2.21
C LEU A 157 24.26 -79.20 -1.80
N ALA A 158 23.68 -79.33 -0.60
CA ALA A 158 22.76 -78.33 -0.06
C ALA A 158 23.46 -76.96 0.10
N VAL A 159 24.66 -76.92 0.68
CA VAL A 159 25.46 -75.69 0.86
C VAL A 159 25.82 -75.02 -0.48
N ILE A 160 26.21 -75.81 -1.48
CA ILE A 160 26.53 -75.29 -2.83
C ILE A 160 25.28 -74.68 -3.47
N ARG A 161 24.12 -75.36 -3.37
CA ARG A 161 22.86 -74.87 -3.95
C ARG A 161 22.40 -73.58 -3.27
N THR A 162 22.53 -73.48 -1.94
CA THR A 162 22.25 -72.24 -1.20
C THR A 162 23.23 -71.12 -1.57
N SER A 163 24.52 -71.42 -1.74
CA SER A 163 25.52 -70.45 -2.19
C SER A 163 25.26 -69.96 -3.62
N MET A 164 24.79 -70.84 -4.50
CA MET A 164 24.41 -70.50 -5.87
C MET A 164 23.16 -69.60 -5.90
N LEU A 165 22.16 -69.88 -5.05
CA LEU A 165 20.98 -69.02 -4.88
C LEU A 165 21.35 -67.66 -4.26
N LEU A 166 22.28 -67.62 -3.29
CA LEU A 166 22.81 -66.35 -2.77
C LEU A 166 23.53 -65.55 -3.86
N GLY A 167 24.32 -66.23 -4.70
CA GLY A 167 25.02 -65.61 -5.84
C GLY A 167 24.09 -65.01 -6.88
N ALA A 168 22.85 -65.52 -7.01
CA ALA A 168 21.84 -64.96 -7.91
C ALA A 168 21.15 -63.69 -7.36
N ILE A 169 21.06 -63.54 -6.04
CA ILE A 169 20.38 -62.40 -5.36
C ILE A 169 21.29 -61.16 -5.25
N VAL A 170 22.61 -61.37 -5.12
CA VAL A 170 23.57 -60.26 -4.93
C VAL A 170 23.55 -59.22 -6.08
N PRO A 171 23.48 -59.62 -7.37
CA PRO A 171 23.36 -58.66 -8.47
C PRO A 171 22.07 -57.83 -8.40
N GLU A 172 20.94 -58.44 -8.04
CA GLU A 172 19.65 -57.76 -7.89
C GLU A 172 19.71 -56.73 -6.75
N MET A 173 20.29 -57.10 -5.62
CA MET A 173 20.55 -56.20 -4.49
C MET A 173 21.45 -55.02 -4.88
N ARG A 174 22.42 -55.25 -5.77
CA ARG A 174 23.28 -54.16 -6.29
C ARG A 174 22.47 -53.15 -7.10
N GLY A 175 21.56 -53.61 -7.95
CA GLY A 175 20.65 -52.72 -8.69
C GLY A 175 19.73 -51.90 -7.78
N GLU A 176 19.24 -52.49 -6.69
CA GLU A 176 18.44 -51.79 -5.69
C GLU A 176 19.25 -50.72 -4.93
N VAL A 177 20.53 -50.99 -4.64
CA VAL A 177 21.45 -50.00 -4.03
C VAL A 177 21.74 -48.85 -4.99
N ASP A 178 21.94 -49.13 -6.28
CA ASP A 178 22.15 -48.08 -7.29
C ASP A 178 20.89 -47.19 -7.42
N THR A 179 19.71 -47.80 -7.39
CA THR A 179 18.43 -47.07 -7.36
C THR A 179 18.29 -46.22 -6.09
N LEU A 180 18.66 -46.76 -4.93
CA LEU A 180 18.65 -46.03 -3.65
C LEU A 180 19.59 -44.81 -3.68
N ALA A 181 20.78 -44.97 -4.26
CA ALA A 181 21.73 -43.87 -4.42
C ALA A 181 21.17 -42.76 -5.34
N ALA A 182 20.50 -43.15 -6.43
CA ALA A 182 19.83 -42.22 -7.33
C ALA A 182 18.68 -41.46 -6.63
N ASP A 183 17.83 -42.16 -5.87
CA ASP A 183 16.74 -41.56 -5.09
C ASP A 183 17.26 -40.56 -4.05
N LEU A 184 18.38 -40.88 -3.38
CA LEU A 184 18.99 -39.99 -2.39
C LEU A 184 19.59 -38.74 -3.04
N ALA A 185 20.25 -38.89 -4.19
CA ALA A 185 20.76 -37.76 -4.97
C ALA A 185 19.62 -36.84 -5.43
N GLU A 186 18.52 -37.43 -5.89
CA GLU A 186 17.32 -36.70 -6.28
C GLU A 186 16.69 -35.96 -5.09
N LEU A 187 16.63 -36.58 -3.90
CA LEU A 187 16.15 -35.92 -2.68
C LEU A 187 16.98 -34.68 -2.33
N VAL A 188 18.31 -34.77 -2.43
CA VAL A 188 19.21 -33.63 -2.19
C VAL A 188 18.97 -32.52 -3.21
N ARG A 189 18.81 -32.89 -4.49
CA ARG A 189 18.50 -31.94 -5.57
C ARG A 189 17.18 -31.21 -5.31
N LEU A 190 16.11 -31.95 -4.98
CA LEU A 190 14.79 -31.37 -4.68
C LEU A 190 14.83 -30.45 -3.47
N ARG A 191 15.56 -30.80 -2.40
CA ARG A 191 15.76 -29.91 -1.24
C ARG A 191 16.43 -28.60 -1.62
N GLY A 192 17.44 -28.66 -2.49
CA GLY A 192 18.10 -27.46 -3.01
C GLY A 192 17.14 -26.56 -3.79
N LEU A 193 16.33 -27.15 -4.68
CA LEU A 193 15.31 -26.41 -5.44
C LEU A 193 14.23 -25.80 -4.53
N ILE A 194 13.72 -26.55 -3.55
CA ILE A 194 12.72 -26.05 -2.59
C ILE A 194 13.31 -24.90 -1.78
N ALA A 195 14.57 -24.99 -1.35
CA ALA A 195 15.23 -23.92 -0.61
C ALA A 195 15.37 -22.64 -1.46
N ALA A 196 15.78 -22.77 -2.72
CA ALA A 196 15.86 -21.66 -3.66
C ALA A 196 14.48 -21.03 -3.93
N ASP A 197 13.46 -21.86 -4.15
CA ASP A 197 12.08 -21.38 -4.39
C ASP A 197 11.50 -20.67 -3.16
N ARG A 198 11.77 -21.18 -1.95
CA ARG A 198 11.38 -20.51 -0.70
C ARG A 198 12.07 -19.17 -0.49
N GLN A 199 13.32 -19.02 -0.95
CA GLN A 199 14.01 -17.73 -0.92
C GLN A 199 13.37 -16.73 -1.88
N GLY A 200 12.88 -17.19 -3.04
CA GLY A 200 12.16 -16.34 -3.99
C GLY A 200 10.76 -15.87 -3.53
N LEU A 201 10.21 -16.48 -2.48
CA LEU A 201 8.93 -16.10 -1.85
C LEU A 201 9.10 -15.11 -0.68
N ARG A 202 10.32 -14.91 -0.19
CA ARG A 202 10.63 -13.99 0.92
C ARG A 202 10.98 -12.61 0.40
#